data_AF-A0A9D1TQH6-F1
#
_entry.id   AF-A0A9D1TQH6-F1
#
_cell.length_a   1.000
_cell.length_b   1.000
_cell.length_c   1.000
_cell.angle_alpha   90.00
_cell.angle_beta   90.00
_cell.angle_gamma   90.00
#
_symmetry.space_group_name_H-M   'P 1'
#
loop_
_entity.id
_entity.type
_entity.pdbx_description
1 polymer ?
#
loop_
_entity_poly.entity_id
_entity_poly.type
_entity_poly.pdbx_seq_one_letter_code
_entity_poly.pdbx_strand_id
1 'polypeptide(L)'
;MKCSDPACGKTITRPLELYDGRLACPYCKKIIGASGGGFRISAKSDTLFRQSEICFLRWLSSDDKYGKESMRLLDNAVDLCKEAALEGDPRAAVRLGYYYDKDFVETNRSEEARCRVAYNYYASVCFDRSVGAFPTERGVTAPDRDELRLEAAQLLLGMLALTPDEFDAIEMYNFARNKAEAERLLGVRFPVRRAATAAEPDRVKEASLVLASCFASGRTPLFGMFRLGGDELAALVSGDDFGKLLGRRRIRLGVYAEAEGGGVDARDRMQMLTNRALVRSVVPMYSGRTAYLYFYDTRGPGAVMSALEADNGRLLKTLAAEGGRSSYVFYDDDITMYNKGGQKRAAERLINAVIQG
;
A
#
# COMPACT_ATOMS: atom_id res chain seq x y z
N MET A 1 5.99 14.62 16.20
CA MET A 1 7.47 14.40 16.14
C MET A 1 8.15 15.54 15.39
N LYS A 2 9.46 15.77 15.52
CA LYS A 2 10.19 16.69 14.62
C LYS A 2 10.60 15.95 13.35
N CYS A 3 10.59 16.65 12.20
CA CYS A 3 11.13 16.09 10.96
C CYS A 3 12.61 15.73 11.13
N SER A 4 13.01 14.55 10.66
CA SER A 4 14.40 14.07 10.70
C SER A 4 15.34 14.84 9.78
N ASP A 5 14.79 15.59 8.81
CA ASP A 5 15.55 16.49 7.95
C ASP A 5 15.94 17.77 8.72
N PRO A 6 17.24 18.01 8.97
CA PRO A 6 17.69 19.19 9.72
C PRO A 6 17.28 20.50 9.06
N ALA A 7 17.19 20.53 7.73
CA ALA A 7 16.75 21.70 6.97
C ALA A 7 15.24 21.98 7.12
N CYS A 8 14.44 20.97 7.45
CA CYS A 8 13.02 21.15 7.67
C CYS A 8 12.72 21.57 9.11
N GLY A 9 13.18 20.79 10.09
CA GLY A 9 13.02 21.08 11.53
C GLY A 9 11.57 21.21 12.06
N LYS A 10 10.55 21.11 11.20
CA LYS A 10 9.14 21.33 11.57
C LYS A 10 8.58 20.17 12.40
N THR A 11 7.67 20.50 13.31
CA THR A 11 6.88 19.52 14.05
C THR A 11 5.80 18.93 13.15
N ILE A 12 5.88 17.62 12.93
CA ILE A 12 4.91 16.80 12.21
C ILE A 12 3.86 16.33 13.20
N THR A 13 2.62 16.74 12.98
CA THR A 13 1.43 16.27 13.70
C THR A 13 0.88 14.99 13.09
N ARG A 14 0.78 14.94 11.75
CA ARG A 14 0.42 13.76 10.97
C ARG A 14 1.40 13.60 9.80
N PRO A 15 2.11 12.48 9.68
CA PRO A 15 2.91 12.19 8.49
C PRO A 15 2.01 11.94 7.28
N LEU A 16 2.53 12.12 6.08
CA LEU A 16 1.90 11.59 4.87
C LEU A 16 2.17 10.09 4.85
N GLU A 17 1.12 9.29 4.76
CA GLU A 17 1.26 7.85 4.53
C GLU A 17 1.07 7.60 3.04
N LEU A 18 2.09 7.10 2.34
CA LEU A 18 2.04 6.89 0.89
C LEU A 18 1.39 5.54 0.55
N TYR A 19 1.00 5.35 -0.71
CA TYR A 19 0.31 4.15 -1.21
C TYR A 19 1.12 2.85 -1.03
N ASP A 20 2.44 2.99 -0.91
CA ASP A 20 3.39 1.91 -0.66
C ASP A 20 3.75 1.76 0.82
N GLY A 21 3.12 2.55 1.70
CA GLY A 21 3.35 2.50 3.14
C GLY A 21 4.52 3.32 3.64
N ARG A 22 5.30 3.96 2.76
CA ARG A 22 6.34 4.87 3.21
C ARG A 22 5.72 6.09 3.88
N LEU A 23 6.38 6.57 4.92
CA LEU A 23 5.96 7.76 5.65
C LEU A 23 6.79 8.96 5.19
N ALA A 24 6.15 10.09 4.89
CA ALA A 24 6.83 11.29 4.45
C ALA A 24 6.44 12.52 5.28
N CYS A 25 7.37 13.47 5.38
CA CYS A 25 7.11 14.75 6.02
C CYS A 25 6.13 15.57 5.15
N PRO A 26 5.01 16.07 5.70
CA PRO A 26 4.05 16.86 4.93
C PRO A 26 4.61 18.21 4.46
N TYR A 27 5.69 18.69 5.08
CA TYR A 27 6.29 19.99 4.79
C TYR A 27 7.42 19.91 3.76
N CYS A 28 8.45 19.07 4.01
CA CYS A 28 9.61 18.95 3.11
C CYS A 28 9.52 17.78 2.12
N LYS A 29 8.49 16.91 2.25
CA LYS A 29 8.26 15.76 1.37
C LYS A 29 9.38 14.72 1.37
N LYS A 30 10.30 14.74 2.35
CA LYS A 30 11.29 13.67 2.54
C LYS A 30 10.66 12.50 3.28
N ILE A 31 11.09 11.28 2.94
CA ILE A 31 10.72 10.07 3.66
C ILE A 31 11.31 10.14 5.08
N ILE A 32 10.55 9.70 6.08
CA ILE A 32 10.87 9.81 7.51
C ILE A 32 10.66 8.49 8.25
N GLY A 33 11.14 8.45 9.50
CA GLY A 33 11.00 7.29 10.39
C GLY A 33 11.73 6.06 9.86
N ALA A 34 11.25 4.88 10.26
CA ALA A 34 11.77 3.59 9.79
C ALA A 34 11.73 3.44 8.26
N SER A 35 10.73 3.98 7.57
CA SER A 35 10.63 3.92 6.10
C SER A 35 11.74 4.69 5.38
N GLY A 36 12.42 5.62 6.07
CA GLY A 36 13.51 6.44 5.52
C GLY A 36 14.91 5.95 5.87
N GLY A 37 15.05 4.78 6.51
CA GLY A 37 16.33 4.24 6.98
C GLY A 37 16.95 5.01 8.16
N GLY A 38 16.20 5.93 8.78
CA GLY A 38 16.65 6.74 9.92
C GLY A 38 16.45 6.04 11.25
N PHE A 39 16.95 4.80 11.40
CA PHE A 39 16.75 4.03 12.63
C PHE A 39 17.42 4.69 13.82
N ARG A 40 16.66 4.77 14.91
CA ARG A 40 17.14 5.25 16.20
C ARG A 40 16.22 4.77 17.30
N ILE A 41 16.80 4.34 18.41
CA ILE A 41 16.06 3.88 19.58
C ILE A 41 16.17 4.96 20.66
N SER A 42 15.06 5.64 20.91
CA SER A 42 14.91 6.60 22.00
C SER A 42 14.18 5.95 23.18
N ALA A 43 14.27 6.54 24.37
CA ALA A 43 13.50 6.08 25.53
C ALA A 43 11.99 6.08 25.25
N LYS A 44 11.51 7.08 24.49
CA LYS A 44 10.12 7.19 24.05
C LYS A 44 9.75 6.04 23.11
N SER A 45 10.54 5.81 22.06
CA SER A 45 10.22 4.79 21.05
C SER A 45 10.28 3.37 21.64
N ASP A 46 11.24 3.09 22.52
CA ASP A 46 11.33 1.81 23.23
C ASP A 46 10.12 1.59 24.16
N THR A 47 9.67 2.63 24.87
CA THR A 47 8.47 2.55 25.72
C THR A 47 7.23 2.26 24.88
N LEU A 48 7.02 3.00 23.79
CA LEU A 48 5.91 2.80 22.87
C LEU A 48 5.91 1.38 22.29
N PHE A 49 7.07 0.90 21.85
CA PHE A 49 7.20 -0.44 21.29
C PHE A 49 6.88 -1.53 22.33
N ARG A 50 7.40 -1.43 23.56
CA ARG A 50 7.09 -2.38 24.63
C ARG A 50 5.60 -2.39 24.99
N GLN A 51 4.97 -1.21 25.04
CA GLN A 51 3.52 -1.12 25.28
C GLN A 51 2.71 -1.76 24.15
N SER A 52 3.13 -1.55 22.89
CA SER A 52 2.56 -2.25 21.73
C SER A 52 2.63 -3.76 21.92
N GLU A 53 3.81 -4.31 22.27
CA GLU A 53 3.98 -5.75 22.45
C GLU A 53 3.11 -6.29 23.60
N ILE A 54 2.98 -5.56 24.70
CA ILE A 54 2.09 -5.94 25.81
C ILE A 54 0.63 -6.00 25.34
N CYS A 55 0.17 -5.00 24.59
CA CYS A 55 -1.18 -4.98 24.03
C CYS A 55 -1.41 -6.17 23.08
N PHE A 56 -0.45 -6.42 22.18
CA PHE A 56 -0.54 -7.50 21.21
C PHE A 56 -0.54 -8.89 21.86
N LEU A 57 0.34 -9.13 22.84
CA LEU A 57 0.40 -10.40 23.56
C LEU A 57 -0.88 -10.67 24.39
N ARG A 58 -1.46 -9.61 24.98
CA ARG A 58 -2.75 -9.71 25.68
C ARG A 58 -3.89 -10.03 24.72
N TRP A 59 -3.92 -9.41 23.55
CA TRP A 59 -4.87 -9.76 22.50
C TRP A 59 -4.71 -11.21 22.05
N LEU A 60 -3.48 -11.67 21.79
CA LEU A 60 -3.18 -13.05 21.37
C LEU A 60 -3.59 -14.09 22.42
N SER A 61 -3.55 -13.73 23.70
CA SER A 61 -3.89 -14.59 24.83
C SER A 61 -5.34 -14.45 25.29
N SER A 62 -6.15 -13.64 24.60
CA SER A 62 -7.57 -13.47 24.93
C SER A 62 -8.39 -14.67 24.45
N ASP A 63 -9.29 -15.14 25.30
CA ASP A 63 -10.23 -16.22 24.96
C ASP A 63 -11.26 -15.80 23.90
N ASP A 64 -11.57 -14.49 23.84
CA ASP A 64 -12.44 -13.88 22.83
C ASP A 64 -11.67 -12.88 21.97
N LYS A 65 -10.81 -13.38 21.08
CA LYS A 65 -9.92 -12.55 20.24
C LYS A 65 -10.64 -11.50 19.40
N TYR A 66 -11.87 -11.79 18.98
CA TYR A 66 -12.65 -10.93 18.09
C TYR A 66 -13.73 -10.12 18.83
N GLY A 67 -13.80 -10.25 20.15
CA GLY A 67 -14.59 -9.39 21.02
C GLY A 67 -14.13 -7.93 20.98
N LYS A 68 -15.05 -7.01 21.27
CA LYS A 68 -14.81 -5.55 21.18
C LYS A 68 -13.60 -5.08 21.99
N GLU A 69 -13.45 -5.55 23.23
CA GLU A 69 -12.32 -5.17 24.10
C GLU A 69 -11.00 -5.78 23.62
N SER A 70 -11.02 -7.00 23.09
CA SER A 70 -9.85 -7.63 22.49
C SER A 70 -9.40 -6.89 21.23
N MET A 71 -10.33 -6.54 20.33
CA MET A 71 -10.00 -5.76 19.14
C MET A 71 -9.43 -4.39 19.50
N ARG A 72 -9.89 -3.76 20.59
CA ARG A 72 -9.28 -2.53 21.11
C ARG A 72 -7.83 -2.72 21.56
N LEU A 73 -7.45 -3.88 22.08
CA LEU A 73 -6.06 -4.18 22.39
C LEU A 73 -5.22 -4.28 21.11
N LEU A 74 -5.75 -4.90 20.05
CA LEU A 74 -5.08 -4.96 18.76
C LEU A 74 -4.91 -3.57 18.15
N ASP A 75 -5.96 -2.76 18.14
CA ASP A 75 -5.92 -1.37 17.64
C ASP A 75 -4.85 -0.55 18.38
N ASN A 76 -4.85 -0.63 19.73
CA ASN A 76 -3.83 0.04 20.54
C ASN A 76 -2.41 -0.46 20.23
N ALA A 77 -2.24 -1.77 20.01
CA ALA A 77 -0.94 -2.34 19.66
C ALA A 77 -0.43 -1.78 18.33
N VAL A 78 -1.30 -1.74 17.31
CA VAL A 78 -0.98 -1.19 15.99
C VAL A 78 -0.63 0.29 16.07
N ASP A 79 -1.42 1.10 16.78
CA ASP A 79 -1.19 2.54 16.90
C ASP A 79 0.11 2.88 17.64
N LEU A 80 0.37 2.21 18.77
CA LEU A 80 1.63 2.37 19.51
C LEU A 80 2.84 1.93 18.68
N CYS A 81 2.70 0.84 17.91
CA CYS A 81 3.74 0.36 17.00
C CYS A 81 4.01 1.36 15.86
N LYS A 82 2.96 1.94 15.27
CA LYS A 82 3.08 3.01 14.26
C LYS A 82 3.83 4.21 14.81
N GLU A 83 3.50 4.65 16.02
CA GLU A 83 4.22 5.76 16.67
C GLU A 83 5.69 5.42 16.95
N ALA A 84 5.99 4.21 17.43
CA ALA A 84 7.36 3.77 17.66
C ALA A 84 8.17 3.69 16.35
N ALA A 85 7.59 3.16 15.27
CA ALA A 85 8.21 3.09 13.95
C ALA A 85 8.45 4.49 13.34
N LEU A 86 7.54 5.44 13.61
CA LEU A 86 7.70 6.84 13.25
C LEU A 86 8.87 7.50 13.97
N GLU A 87 9.07 7.21 15.25
CA GLU A 87 10.23 7.69 16.02
C GLU A 87 11.55 7.01 15.60
N GLY A 88 11.48 5.97 14.76
CA GLY A 88 12.63 5.29 14.16
C GLY A 88 13.01 3.96 14.81
N ASP A 89 12.16 3.36 15.64
CA ASP A 89 12.48 2.06 16.26
C ASP A 89 12.47 0.93 15.21
N PRO A 90 13.60 0.22 15.01
CA PRO A 90 13.68 -0.82 13.98
C PRO A 90 12.83 -2.05 14.33
N ARG A 91 12.60 -2.36 15.61
CA ARG A 91 11.75 -3.49 16.01
C ARG A 91 10.29 -3.19 15.70
N ALA A 92 9.88 -1.94 15.93
CA ALA A 92 8.55 -1.47 15.55
C ALA A 92 8.35 -1.49 14.02
N ALA A 93 9.40 -1.23 13.24
CA ALA A 93 9.34 -1.37 11.79
C ALA A 93 9.03 -2.81 11.39
N VAL A 94 9.79 -3.79 11.88
CA VAL A 94 9.55 -5.22 11.62
C VAL A 94 8.15 -5.64 12.06
N ARG A 95 7.73 -5.25 13.27
CA ARG A 95 6.38 -5.58 13.78
C ARG A 95 5.27 -4.95 12.96
N LEU A 96 5.44 -3.72 12.50
CA LEU A 96 4.44 -3.06 11.66
C LEU A 96 4.35 -3.74 10.29
N GLY A 97 5.47 -4.15 9.70
CA GLY A 97 5.48 -5.01 8.52
C GLY A 97 4.66 -6.28 8.71
N TYR A 98 4.81 -6.93 9.87
CA TYR A 98 4.02 -8.10 10.26
C TYR A 98 2.53 -7.81 10.41
N TYR A 99 2.16 -6.67 10.99
CA TYR A 99 0.75 -6.30 11.08
C TYR A 99 0.11 -6.10 9.70
N TYR A 100 0.83 -5.55 8.72
CA TYR A 100 0.29 -5.46 7.36
C TYR A 100 0.23 -6.83 6.68
N ASP A 101 1.31 -7.62 6.71
CA ASP A 101 1.37 -8.97 6.14
C ASP A 101 0.19 -9.85 6.66
N LYS A 102 -0.07 -9.81 7.97
CA LYS A 102 -1.11 -10.64 8.62
C LYS A 102 -2.49 -10.00 8.75
N ASP A 103 -2.73 -8.88 8.05
CA ASP A 103 -4.04 -8.22 7.96
C ASP A 103 -4.59 -7.66 9.29
N PHE A 104 -3.71 -7.11 10.13
CA PHE A 104 -4.08 -6.55 11.43
C PHE A 104 -4.29 -5.03 11.45
N VAL A 105 -4.01 -4.31 10.34
CA VAL A 105 -4.00 -2.83 10.34
C VAL A 105 -5.24 -2.21 9.71
N GLU A 106 -5.71 -2.72 8.57
CA GLU A 106 -6.84 -2.16 7.84
C GLU A 106 -7.56 -3.26 7.05
N THR A 107 -8.80 -3.58 7.44
CA THR A 107 -9.63 -4.64 6.83
C THR A 107 -10.03 -4.37 5.37
N ASN A 108 -9.75 -3.18 4.85
CA ASN A 108 -10.21 -2.72 3.53
C ASN A 108 -9.06 -2.58 2.52
N ARG A 109 -7.85 -3.08 2.84
CA ARG A 109 -6.74 -3.15 1.88
C ARG A 109 -6.67 -4.53 1.27
N SER A 110 -6.43 -4.59 -0.03
CA SER A 110 -6.12 -5.85 -0.70
C SER A 110 -4.83 -6.46 -0.17
N GLU A 111 -4.69 -7.77 -0.37
CA GLU A 111 -3.47 -8.48 0.02
C GLU A 111 -2.25 -7.87 -0.66
N GLU A 112 -2.36 -7.50 -1.92
CA GLU A 112 -1.32 -6.83 -2.70
C GLU A 112 -0.92 -5.50 -2.06
N ALA A 113 -1.91 -4.68 -1.68
CA ALA A 113 -1.65 -3.42 -1.02
C ALA A 113 -0.96 -3.61 0.34
N ARG A 114 -1.36 -4.62 1.10
CA ARG A 114 -0.74 -4.98 2.38
C ARG A 114 0.69 -5.47 2.20
N CYS A 115 0.95 -6.35 1.23
CA CYS A 115 2.28 -6.87 0.91
C CYS A 115 3.24 -5.75 0.50
N ARG A 116 2.80 -4.75 -0.28
CA ARG A 116 3.64 -3.60 -0.66
C ARG A 116 4.09 -2.79 0.56
N VAL A 117 3.16 -2.55 1.49
CA VAL A 117 3.45 -1.82 2.72
C VAL A 117 4.38 -2.62 3.61
N ALA A 118 4.08 -3.90 3.83
CA ALA A 118 4.89 -4.80 4.62
C ALA A 118 6.32 -4.93 4.05
N TYR A 119 6.45 -5.04 2.73
CA TYR A 119 7.74 -5.03 2.03
C TYR A 119 8.59 -3.84 2.47
N ASN A 120 8.05 -2.61 2.41
CA ASN A 120 8.83 -1.41 2.73
C ASN A 120 9.33 -1.39 4.18
N TYR A 121 8.56 -1.94 5.12
CA TYR A 121 8.98 -2.06 6.52
C TYR A 121 10.04 -3.15 6.73
N TYR A 122 9.87 -4.32 6.13
CA TYR A 122 10.85 -5.39 6.26
C TYR A 122 12.15 -5.07 5.52
N ALA A 123 12.04 -4.58 4.29
CA ALA A 123 13.18 -4.24 3.44
C ALA A 123 14.02 -3.11 4.04
N SER A 124 13.40 -2.12 4.71
CA SER A 124 14.16 -1.03 5.34
C SER A 124 15.10 -1.53 6.44
N VAL A 125 14.70 -2.55 7.20
CA VAL A 125 15.53 -3.18 8.23
C VAL A 125 16.50 -4.18 7.61
N CYS A 126 15.99 -5.14 6.81
CA CYS A 126 16.77 -6.20 6.17
C CYS A 126 17.96 -5.63 5.37
N PHE A 127 17.68 -4.64 4.53
CA PHE A 127 18.67 -4.04 3.63
C PHE A 127 19.32 -2.77 4.21
N ASP A 128 19.18 -2.51 5.51
CA ASP A 128 19.93 -1.46 6.17
C ASP A 128 21.45 -1.68 6.02
N ARG A 129 22.14 -0.66 5.51
CA ARG A 129 23.59 -0.67 5.25
C ARG A 129 24.38 0.13 6.27
N SER A 130 23.73 0.65 7.32
CA SER A 130 24.44 1.34 8.40
C SER A 130 25.44 0.38 9.07
N VAL A 131 26.56 0.92 9.55
CA VAL A 131 27.62 0.12 10.17
C VAL A 131 27.50 0.22 11.69
N GLY A 132 27.59 -0.91 12.38
CA GLY A 132 27.51 -1.00 13.83
C GLY A 132 26.07 -1.06 14.36
N ALA A 133 25.92 -1.06 15.68
CA ALA A 133 24.62 -1.15 16.33
C ALA A 133 23.72 0.04 15.99
N PHE A 134 22.40 -0.15 16.09
CA PHE A 134 21.44 0.94 15.90
C PHE A 134 21.72 2.09 16.88
N PRO A 135 21.69 3.36 16.42
CA PRO A 135 21.83 4.51 17.30
C PRO A 135 20.82 4.44 18.45
N THR A 136 21.31 4.34 19.69
CA THR A 136 20.46 4.08 20.86
C THR A 136 20.75 5.09 21.97
N GLU A 137 19.68 5.63 22.56
CA GLU A 137 19.77 6.55 23.69
C GLU A 137 20.31 5.85 24.95
N ARG A 138 21.08 6.58 25.76
CA ARG A 138 21.72 6.03 26.96
C ARG A 138 20.67 5.46 27.92
N GLY A 139 20.90 4.25 28.40
CA GLY A 139 20.00 3.57 29.34
C GLY A 139 18.89 2.76 28.67
N VAL A 140 18.83 2.75 27.34
CA VAL A 140 17.95 1.87 26.56
C VAL A 140 18.74 0.67 26.04
N THR A 141 18.14 -0.51 26.10
CA THR A 141 18.73 -1.74 25.56
C THR A 141 18.47 -1.80 24.05
N ALA A 142 19.54 -1.81 23.27
CA ALA A 142 19.45 -2.04 21.83
C ALA A 142 19.23 -3.54 21.54
N PRO A 143 18.40 -3.90 20.53
CA PRO A 143 18.38 -5.25 20.02
C PRO A 143 19.71 -5.58 19.32
N ASP A 144 20.00 -6.87 19.18
CA ASP A 144 21.05 -7.29 18.27
C ASP A 144 20.65 -6.92 16.84
N ARG A 145 21.54 -6.20 16.16
CA ARG A 145 21.26 -5.68 14.83
C ARG A 145 21.16 -6.80 13.81
N ASP A 146 22.06 -7.77 13.86
CA ASP A 146 22.15 -8.81 12.84
C ASP A 146 21.02 -9.82 13.03
N GLU A 147 20.66 -10.16 14.27
CA GLU A 147 19.47 -10.96 14.56
C GLU A 147 18.19 -10.30 14.03
N LEU A 148 18.00 -8.99 14.28
CA LEU A 148 16.80 -8.28 13.81
C LEU A 148 16.75 -8.19 12.28
N ARG A 149 17.89 -8.05 11.62
CA ARG A 149 17.98 -8.06 10.14
C ARG A 149 17.68 -9.44 9.57
N LEU A 150 18.15 -10.51 10.22
CA LEU A 150 17.83 -11.89 9.86
C LEU A 150 16.33 -12.18 10.01
N GLU A 151 15.71 -11.73 11.11
CA GLU A 151 14.26 -11.83 11.32
C GLU A 151 13.49 -11.09 10.22
N ALA A 152 13.86 -9.84 9.93
CA ALA A 152 13.24 -9.04 8.88
C ALA A 152 13.36 -9.72 7.51
N ALA A 153 14.53 -10.29 7.18
CA ALA A 153 14.75 -11.03 5.94
C ALA A 153 13.87 -12.30 5.85
N GLN A 154 13.77 -13.05 6.95
CA GLN A 154 12.95 -14.26 7.01
C GLN A 154 11.47 -13.94 6.77
N LEU A 155 10.97 -12.87 7.40
CA LEU A 155 9.59 -12.40 7.22
C LEU A 155 9.35 -11.85 5.81
N LEU A 156 10.27 -11.02 5.30
CA LEU A 156 10.23 -10.48 3.93
C LEU A 156 10.13 -11.60 2.89
N LEU A 157 11.05 -12.57 2.95
CA LEU A 157 11.10 -13.67 2.00
C LEU A 157 9.92 -14.62 2.17
N GLY A 158 9.45 -14.85 3.40
CA GLY A 158 8.26 -15.63 3.67
C GLY A 158 7.01 -15.02 3.04
N MET A 159 6.82 -13.71 3.19
CA MET A 159 5.73 -12.96 2.56
C MET A 159 5.85 -13.00 1.03
N LEU A 160 7.02 -12.63 0.47
CA LEU A 160 7.24 -12.65 -0.98
C LEU A 160 7.17 -14.05 -1.58
N ALA A 161 7.38 -15.13 -0.82
CA ALA A 161 7.21 -16.49 -1.34
C ALA A 161 5.74 -16.84 -1.63
N LEU A 162 4.79 -16.10 -1.05
CA LEU A 162 3.35 -16.33 -1.14
C LEU A 162 2.63 -15.33 -2.07
N THR A 163 3.32 -14.28 -2.53
CA THR A 163 2.69 -13.31 -3.45
C THR A 163 2.43 -13.93 -4.83
N PRO A 164 1.47 -13.39 -5.61
CA PRO A 164 1.24 -13.83 -6.99
C PRO A 164 2.45 -13.56 -7.91
N ASP A 165 2.52 -14.23 -9.05
CA ASP A 165 3.67 -14.13 -9.98
C ASP A 165 3.82 -12.75 -10.63
N GLU A 166 2.76 -11.96 -10.68
CA GLU A 166 2.84 -10.56 -11.13
C GLU A 166 3.71 -9.67 -10.23
N PHE A 167 3.94 -10.06 -8.97
CA PHE A 167 4.91 -9.36 -8.11
C PHE A 167 6.35 -9.56 -8.59
N ASP A 168 6.67 -10.68 -9.24
CA ASP A 168 8.01 -10.94 -9.76
C ASP A 168 8.34 -10.13 -11.00
N ALA A 169 7.32 -9.62 -11.72
CA ALA A 169 7.49 -8.69 -12.82
C ALA A 169 7.97 -7.30 -12.35
N ILE A 170 7.82 -6.98 -11.06
CA ILE A 170 8.26 -5.71 -10.47
C ILE A 170 9.61 -5.95 -9.82
N GLU A 171 10.64 -5.26 -10.31
CA GLU A 171 12.03 -5.45 -9.89
C GLU A 171 12.22 -5.32 -8.36
N MET A 172 11.44 -4.45 -7.72
CA MET A 172 11.44 -4.23 -6.27
C MET A 172 10.91 -5.44 -5.49
N TYR A 173 9.85 -6.10 -5.97
CA TYR A 173 9.19 -7.18 -5.24
C TYR A 173 9.63 -8.58 -5.68
N ASN A 174 10.48 -8.67 -6.70
CA ASN A 174 10.96 -9.93 -7.23
C ASN A 174 11.60 -10.80 -6.14
N PHE A 175 11.03 -11.99 -5.91
CA PHE A 175 11.42 -12.91 -4.85
C PHE A 175 12.87 -13.36 -4.99
N ALA A 176 13.26 -13.81 -6.18
CA ALA A 176 14.60 -14.34 -6.43
C ALA A 176 15.69 -13.27 -6.21
N ARG A 177 15.44 -12.04 -6.68
CA ARG A 177 16.33 -10.90 -6.48
C ARG A 177 16.46 -10.54 -4.99
N ASN A 178 15.33 -10.40 -4.29
CA ASN A 178 15.33 -10.07 -2.87
C ASN A 178 16.04 -11.13 -2.04
N LYS A 179 15.83 -12.41 -2.37
CA LYS A 179 16.55 -13.53 -1.74
C LYS A 179 18.05 -13.41 -1.96
N ALA A 180 18.50 -13.24 -3.20
CA ALA A 180 19.91 -13.13 -3.52
C ALA A 180 20.58 -11.94 -2.81
N GLU A 181 19.91 -10.78 -2.75
CA GLU A 181 20.43 -9.60 -2.06
C GLU A 181 20.48 -9.81 -0.53
N ALA A 182 19.46 -10.43 0.07
CA ALA A 182 19.44 -10.75 1.49
C ALA A 182 20.55 -11.73 1.87
N GLU A 183 20.73 -12.82 1.10
CA GLU A 183 21.80 -13.80 1.33
C GLU A 183 23.19 -13.15 1.19
N ARG A 184 23.36 -12.28 0.19
CA ARG A 184 24.61 -11.54 -0.03
C ARG A 184 24.92 -10.57 1.11
N LEU A 185 23.93 -9.83 1.61
CA LEU A 185 24.13 -8.81 2.66
C LEU A 185 24.24 -9.39 4.07
N LEU A 186 23.63 -10.54 4.32
CA LEU A 186 23.58 -11.15 5.66
C LEU A 186 24.51 -12.36 5.79
N GLY A 187 25.12 -12.83 4.69
CA GLY A 187 26.09 -13.92 4.71
C GLY A 187 25.51 -15.28 5.09
N VAL A 188 24.18 -15.43 5.00
CA VAL A 188 23.46 -16.67 5.32
C VAL A 188 22.63 -17.13 4.12
N ARG A 189 22.25 -18.42 4.09
CA ARG A 189 21.29 -18.93 3.10
C ARG A 189 19.90 -19.01 3.71
N PHE A 190 18.88 -18.61 2.96
CA PHE A 190 17.50 -18.72 3.40
C PHE A 190 16.84 -19.97 2.77
N PRO A 191 16.28 -20.89 3.58
CA PRO A 191 15.64 -22.11 3.05
C PRO A 191 14.27 -21.84 2.42
N VAL A 192 13.79 -20.58 2.43
CA VAL A 192 12.52 -20.17 1.83
C VAL A 192 12.53 -20.43 0.33
N ARG A 193 11.44 -21.04 -0.15
CA ARG A 193 11.19 -21.31 -1.58
C ARG A 193 9.88 -20.65 -1.97
N ARG A 194 9.81 -20.18 -3.21
CA ARG A 194 8.57 -19.71 -3.82
C ARG A 194 7.52 -20.81 -3.72
N ALA A 195 6.34 -20.49 -3.20
CA ALA A 195 5.25 -21.44 -3.16
C ALA A 195 4.80 -21.76 -4.60
N ALA A 196 4.43 -23.02 -4.87
CA ALA A 196 3.88 -23.39 -6.16
C ALA A 196 2.50 -22.73 -6.32
N THR A 197 2.36 -21.86 -7.33
CA THR A 197 1.14 -21.16 -7.74
C THR A 197 0.21 -20.81 -6.57
N ALA A 198 0.43 -19.66 -5.95
CA ALA A 198 -0.57 -19.06 -5.08
C ALA A 198 -1.90 -18.96 -5.84
N ALA A 199 -3.02 -19.17 -5.13
CA ALA A 199 -4.34 -18.99 -5.73
C ALA A 199 -4.41 -17.59 -6.38
N GLU A 200 -5.02 -17.50 -7.56
CA GLU A 200 -5.21 -16.18 -8.17
C GLU A 200 -5.95 -15.27 -7.19
N PRO A 201 -5.50 -14.03 -7.00
CA PRO A 201 -6.13 -13.11 -6.07
C PRO A 201 -7.58 -12.85 -6.50
N ASP A 202 -8.49 -12.79 -5.54
CA ASP A 202 -9.91 -12.47 -5.78
C ASP A 202 -10.06 -10.97 -6.09
N ARG A 203 -9.81 -10.62 -7.36
CA ARG A 203 -9.82 -9.22 -7.84
C ARG A 203 -11.19 -8.58 -7.73
N VAL A 204 -12.26 -9.37 -7.80
CA VAL A 204 -13.64 -8.90 -7.61
C VAL A 204 -13.82 -8.43 -6.18
N LYS A 205 -13.41 -9.24 -5.21
CA LYS A 205 -13.46 -8.89 -3.79
C LYS A 205 -12.56 -7.69 -3.47
N GLU A 206 -11.34 -7.65 -4.01
CA GLU A 206 -10.45 -6.49 -3.87
C GLU A 206 -11.13 -5.20 -4.36
N ALA A 207 -11.61 -5.17 -5.60
CA ALA A 207 -12.24 -3.99 -6.17
C ALA A 207 -13.47 -3.57 -5.35
N SER A 208 -14.29 -4.55 -4.92
CA SER A 208 -15.46 -4.30 -4.08
C SER A 208 -15.09 -3.66 -2.73
N LEU A 209 -14.07 -4.18 -2.04
CA LEU A 209 -13.61 -3.66 -0.75
C LEU A 209 -13.08 -2.23 -0.88
N VAL A 210 -12.26 -1.95 -1.89
CA VAL A 210 -11.71 -0.60 -2.11
C VAL A 210 -12.82 0.39 -2.45
N LEU A 211 -13.75 0.03 -3.35
CA LEU A 211 -14.86 0.91 -3.70
C LEU A 211 -15.78 1.18 -2.51
N ALA A 212 -16.03 0.17 -1.65
CA ALA A 212 -16.78 0.36 -0.42
C ALA A 212 -16.03 1.28 0.57
N SER A 213 -14.70 1.20 0.63
CA SER A 213 -13.87 2.00 1.54
C SER A 213 -13.93 3.51 1.25
N CYS A 214 -14.24 3.93 0.02
CA CYS A 214 -14.51 5.34 -0.31
C CYS A 214 -15.69 5.94 0.49
N PHE A 215 -16.55 5.11 1.08
CA PHE A 215 -17.66 5.53 1.92
C PHE A 215 -17.40 5.44 3.43
N ALA A 216 -16.24 4.90 3.84
CA ALA A 216 -15.87 4.80 5.23
C ALA A 216 -15.51 6.17 5.84
N SER A 217 -15.48 6.26 7.16
CA SER A 217 -15.10 7.47 7.91
C SER A 217 -13.58 7.66 8.06
N GLY A 218 -12.78 6.68 7.64
CA GLY A 218 -11.32 6.69 7.74
C GLY A 218 -10.63 7.35 6.55
N ARG A 219 -9.39 6.94 6.30
CA ARG A 219 -8.61 7.35 5.12
C ARG A 219 -9.26 6.79 3.86
N THR A 220 -9.88 7.63 3.06
CA THR A 220 -10.59 7.21 1.84
C THR A 220 -9.69 7.29 0.61
N PRO A 221 -9.71 6.28 -0.27
CA PRO A 221 -9.03 6.35 -1.56
C PRO A 221 -9.52 7.55 -2.39
N LEU A 222 -8.58 8.25 -3.01
CA LEU A 222 -8.86 9.36 -3.90
C LEU A 222 -9.18 8.87 -5.32
N PHE A 223 -8.35 7.97 -5.85
CA PHE A 223 -8.56 7.34 -7.15
C PHE A 223 -7.83 6.01 -7.24
N GLY A 224 -8.23 5.19 -8.19
CA GLY A 224 -7.56 3.92 -8.43
C GLY A 224 -8.00 3.25 -9.73
N MET A 225 -7.37 2.12 -10.02
CA MET A 225 -7.57 1.35 -11.23
C MET A 225 -7.40 -0.14 -10.95
N PHE A 226 -8.27 -0.97 -11.51
CA PHE A 226 -8.25 -2.42 -11.41
C PHE A 226 -8.29 -3.04 -12.80
N ARG A 227 -7.44 -4.03 -13.06
CA ARG A 227 -7.43 -4.86 -14.26
C ARG A 227 -8.25 -6.11 -13.98
N LEU A 228 -9.42 -6.21 -14.59
CA LEU A 228 -10.41 -7.26 -14.37
C LEU A 228 -10.70 -7.99 -15.68
N GLY A 229 -10.86 -9.30 -15.65
CA GLY A 229 -11.51 -10.04 -16.72
C GLY A 229 -12.97 -9.60 -16.88
N GLY A 230 -13.54 -9.80 -18.07
CA GLY A 230 -14.92 -9.42 -18.37
C GLY A 230 -15.93 -10.07 -17.42
N ASP A 231 -15.69 -11.33 -17.05
CA ASP A 231 -16.53 -12.07 -16.11
C ASP A 231 -16.36 -11.57 -14.67
N GLU A 232 -15.15 -11.17 -14.28
CA GLU A 232 -14.87 -10.52 -12.99
C GLU A 232 -15.56 -9.16 -12.90
N LEU A 233 -15.49 -8.36 -13.96
CA LEU A 233 -16.20 -7.08 -14.06
C LEU A 233 -17.72 -7.30 -13.98
N ALA A 234 -18.25 -8.29 -14.70
CA ALA A 234 -19.66 -8.66 -14.64
C ALA A 234 -20.10 -9.09 -13.24
N ALA A 235 -19.29 -9.90 -12.55
CA ALA A 235 -19.53 -10.33 -11.18
C ALA A 235 -19.53 -9.13 -10.21
N LEU A 236 -18.53 -8.25 -10.30
CA LEU A 236 -18.42 -7.04 -9.48
C LEU A 236 -19.66 -6.16 -9.60
N VAL A 237 -20.11 -5.88 -10.83
CA VAL A 237 -21.26 -4.98 -11.05
C VAL A 237 -22.61 -5.60 -10.74
N SER A 238 -22.68 -6.94 -10.72
CA SER A 238 -23.88 -7.69 -10.38
C SER A 238 -24.07 -7.86 -8.87
N GLY A 239 -23.03 -7.59 -8.06
CA GLY A 239 -23.11 -7.64 -6.61
C GLY A 239 -24.12 -6.64 -6.03
N ASP A 240 -24.84 -7.07 -4.99
CA ASP A 240 -25.94 -6.31 -4.36
C ASP A 240 -25.53 -4.91 -3.89
N ASP A 241 -24.26 -4.75 -3.50
CA ASP A 241 -23.74 -3.48 -3.01
C ASP A 241 -23.30 -2.53 -4.11
N PHE A 242 -22.95 -3.02 -5.30
CA PHE A 242 -22.47 -2.16 -6.40
C PHE A 242 -23.54 -1.16 -6.85
N GLY A 243 -24.79 -1.61 -6.91
CA GLY A 243 -25.92 -0.74 -7.20
C GLY A 243 -26.11 0.39 -6.18
N LYS A 244 -25.72 0.18 -4.92
CA LYS A 244 -25.74 1.21 -3.87
C LYS A 244 -24.58 2.20 -4.03
N LEU A 245 -23.41 1.71 -4.46
CA LEU A 245 -22.23 2.56 -4.72
C LEU A 245 -22.54 3.61 -5.80
N LEU A 246 -23.11 3.19 -6.95
CA LEU A 246 -23.49 4.09 -8.04
C LEU A 246 -24.50 5.16 -7.63
N GLY A 247 -25.47 4.80 -6.79
CA GLY A 247 -26.54 5.70 -6.37
C GLY A 247 -26.08 6.86 -5.47
N ARG A 248 -24.93 6.73 -4.80
CA ARG A 248 -24.45 7.70 -3.81
C ARG A 248 -23.69 8.90 -4.40
N ARG A 249 -23.45 8.94 -5.72
CA ARG A 249 -22.76 10.03 -6.47
C ARG A 249 -21.38 10.45 -5.91
N ARG A 250 -20.78 9.67 -5.01
CA ARG A 250 -19.44 9.93 -4.45
C ARG A 250 -18.31 9.35 -5.28
N ILE A 251 -18.61 8.39 -6.15
CA ILE A 251 -17.60 7.75 -6.99
C ILE A 251 -17.98 7.96 -8.45
N ARG A 252 -17.00 8.33 -9.27
CA ARG A 252 -17.07 8.22 -10.73
C ARG A 252 -16.36 6.95 -11.16
N LEU A 253 -17.02 6.16 -11.99
CA LEU A 253 -16.48 4.92 -12.53
C LEU A 253 -16.38 5.02 -14.05
N GLY A 254 -15.30 4.48 -14.60
CA GLY A 254 -15.12 4.34 -16.04
C GLY A 254 -14.35 3.08 -16.37
N VAL A 255 -14.52 2.58 -17.59
CA VAL A 255 -13.83 1.38 -18.07
C VAL A 255 -13.12 1.63 -19.39
N TYR A 256 -11.95 1.01 -19.53
CA TYR A 256 -11.21 0.86 -20.79
C TYR A 256 -11.10 -0.61 -21.15
N ALA A 257 -11.01 -0.90 -22.45
CA ALA A 257 -10.63 -2.24 -22.92
C ALA A 257 -9.11 -2.40 -22.83
N GLU A 258 -8.67 -3.61 -22.49
CA GLU A 258 -7.28 -3.99 -22.73
C GLU A 258 -7.02 -4.15 -24.23
N ALA A 259 -5.90 -3.63 -24.71
CA ALA A 259 -5.44 -3.81 -26.08
C ALA A 259 -4.75 -5.18 -26.25
N GLU A 260 -4.69 -5.72 -27.48
CA GLU A 260 -4.09 -7.03 -27.78
C GLU A 260 -2.61 -7.17 -27.35
N GLY A 261 -1.89 -6.06 -27.17
CA GLY A 261 -0.51 -6.02 -26.67
C GLY A 261 -0.36 -5.72 -25.18
N GLY A 262 -1.47 -5.69 -24.42
CA GLY A 262 -1.52 -5.18 -23.04
C GLY A 262 -1.72 -3.67 -22.97
N GLY A 263 -2.15 -3.18 -21.80
CA GLY A 263 -2.47 -1.76 -21.60
C GLY A 263 -3.75 -1.33 -22.34
N VAL A 264 -3.86 -0.04 -22.67
CA VAL A 264 -5.06 0.56 -23.29
C VAL A 264 -4.67 1.31 -24.56
N ASP A 265 -5.40 1.11 -25.67
CA ASP A 265 -5.15 1.83 -26.93
C ASP A 265 -5.27 3.35 -26.72
N ALA A 266 -4.31 4.11 -27.23
CA ALA A 266 -4.30 5.57 -27.15
C ALA A 266 -5.57 6.23 -27.73
N ARG A 267 -6.22 5.60 -28.72
CA ARG A 267 -7.44 6.07 -29.39
C ARG A 267 -8.72 5.74 -28.64
N ASP A 268 -8.70 4.70 -27.79
CA ASP A 268 -9.91 4.25 -27.09
C ASP A 268 -10.44 5.30 -26.13
N ARG A 269 -11.76 5.45 -26.07
CA ARG A 269 -12.41 6.39 -25.15
C ARG A 269 -12.87 5.65 -23.90
N MET A 270 -12.69 6.28 -22.75
CA MET A 270 -13.22 5.77 -21.49
C MET A 270 -14.74 5.68 -21.58
N GLN A 271 -15.30 4.52 -21.24
CA GLN A 271 -16.74 4.36 -21.13
C GLN A 271 -17.17 4.57 -19.68
N MET A 272 -17.96 5.61 -19.42
CA MET A 272 -18.36 5.95 -18.07
C MET A 272 -19.52 5.08 -17.57
N LEU A 273 -19.39 4.57 -16.35
CA LEU A 273 -20.40 3.75 -15.67
C LEU A 273 -21.17 4.60 -14.65
N THR A 274 -21.92 5.60 -15.11
CA THR A 274 -22.56 6.58 -14.20
C THR A 274 -23.91 6.13 -13.63
N ASN A 275 -24.52 5.09 -14.21
CA ASN A 275 -25.80 4.57 -13.77
C ASN A 275 -25.98 3.10 -14.18
N ARG A 276 -27.02 2.45 -13.63
CA ARG A 276 -27.32 1.04 -13.89
C ARG A 276 -27.61 0.73 -15.36
N ALA A 277 -28.20 1.67 -16.12
CA ALA A 277 -28.49 1.44 -17.54
C ALA A 277 -27.19 1.38 -18.35
N LEU A 278 -26.26 2.30 -18.10
CA LEU A 278 -24.94 2.27 -18.73
C LEU A 278 -24.13 1.04 -18.34
N VAL A 279 -24.18 0.63 -17.06
CA VAL A 279 -23.54 -0.63 -16.64
C VAL A 279 -24.08 -1.82 -17.43
N ARG A 280 -25.41 -1.94 -17.56
CA ARG A 280 -26.04 -3.03 -18.33
C ARG A 280 -25.71 -2.99 -19.82
N SER A 281 -25.48 -1.83 -20.42
CA SER A 281 -25.13 -1.73 -21.84
C SER A 281 -23.64 -1.91 -22.11
N VAL A 282 -22.78 -1.43 -21.19
CA VAL A 282 -21.33 -1.37 -21.37
C VAL A 282 -20.64 -2.66 -20.95
N VAL A 283 -20.95 -3.18 -19.76
CA VAL A 283 -20.21 -4.33 -19.19
C VAL A 283 -20.27 -5.59 -20.06
N PRO A 284 -21.40 -5.96 -20.70
CA PRO A 284 -21.44 -7.12 -21.61
C PRO A 284 -20.48 -7.02 -22.80
N MET A 285 -20.09 -5.80 -23.21
CA MET A 285 -19.13 -5.60 -24.31
C MET A 285 -17.72 -6.11 -23.99
N TYR A 286 -17.45 -6.40 -22.72
CA TYR A 286 -16.16 -6.91 -22.24
C TYR A 286 -16.16 -8.42 -21.98
N SER A 287 -17.24 -9.15 -22.29
CA SER A 287 -17.27 -10.61 -22.13
C SER A 287 -16.13 -11.26 -22.91
N GLY A 288 -15.35 -12.11 -22.23
CA GLY A 288 -14.15 -12.75 -22.79
C GLY A 288 -12.96 -11.81 -23.04
N ARG A 289 -13.00 -10.56 -22.54
CA ARG A 289 -11.93 -9.57 -22.67
C ARG A 289 -11.48 -9.06 -21.30
N THR A 290 -10.25 -8.59 -21.19
CA THR A 290 -9.81 -7.84 -20.01
C THR A 290 -10.25 -6.38 -20.11
N ALA A 291 -10.58 -5.77 -18.98
CA ALA A 291 -10.95 -4.38 -18.85
C ALA A 291 -10.18 -3.72 -17.70
N TYR A 292 -9.92 -2.41 -17.82
CA TYR A 292 -9.41 -1.60 -16.73
C TYR A 292 -10.55 -0.77 -16.15
N LEU A 293 -10.99 -1.10 -14.94
CA LEU A 293 -11.96 -0.34 -14.16
C LEU A 293 -11.25 0.77 -13.40
N TYR A 294 -11.55 2.01 -13.73
CA TYR A 294 -11.08 3.20 -13.04
C TYR A 294 -12.15 3.75 -12.10
N PHE A 295 -11.71 4.29 -10.96
CA PHE A 295 -12.57 5.05 -10.05
C PHE A 295 -11.93 6.34 -9.55
N TYR A 296 -12.79 7.31 -9.18
CA TYR A 296 -12.40 8.57 -8.55
C TYR A 296 -13.43 9.00 -7.49
N ASP A 297 -12.97 9.38 -6.28
CA ASP A 297 -13.82 9.99 -5.24
C ASP A 297 -14.07 11.46 -5.57
N THR A 298 -15.32 11.80 -5.85
CA THR A 298 -15.75 13.15 -6.26
C THR A 298 -15.62 14.21 -5.18
N ARG A 299 -15.37 13.83 -3.91
CA ARG A 299 -15.03 14.77 -2.83
C ARG A 299 -13.57 15.22 -2.89
N GLY A 300 -12.74 14.47 -3.61
CA GLY A 300 -11.34 14.78 -3.81
C GLY A 300 -11.09 16.04 -4.63
N PRO A 301 -9.85 16.54 -4.69
CA PRO A 301 -9.56 17.80 -5.37
C PRO A 301 -9.85 17.74 -6.87
N GLY A 302 -10.83 18.52 -7.35
CA GLY A 302 -11.25 18.49 -8.75
C GLY A 302 -10.13 18.70 -9.78
N ALA A 303 -9.03 19.38 -9.41
CA ALA A 303 -7.85 19.52 -10.25
C ALA A 303 -7.14 18.19 -10.55
N VAL A 304 -7.20 17.22 -9.64
CA VAL A 304 -6.67 15.86 -9.84
C VAL A 304 -7.57 15.10 -10.80
N MET A 305 -8.89 15.12 -10.58
CA MET A 305 -9.87 14.53 -11.51
C MET A 305 -9.66 15.05 -12.94
N SER A 306 -9.59 16.37 -13.10
CA SER A 306 -9.37 17.01 -14.40
C SER A 306 -8.03 16.66 -15.02
N ALA A 307 -7.01 16.33 -14.21
CA ALA A 307 -5.73 15.84 -14.72
C ALA A 307 -5.83 14.40 -15.23
N LEU A 308 -6.52 13.54 -14.48
CA LEU A 308 -6.73 12.13 -14.81
C LEU A 308 -7.66 11.94 -16.01
N GLU A 309 -8.64 12.82 -16.21
CA GLU A 309 -9.56 12.79 -17.36
C GLU A 309 -9.03 13.56 -18.59
N ALA A 310 -7.98 14.37 -18.43
CA ALA A 310 -7.39 15.13 -19.53
C ALA A 310 -6.82 14.22 -20.62
N ASP A 311 -6.78 14.73 -21.86
CA ASP A 311 -6.22 14.05 -23.03
C ASP A 311 -6.75 12.61 -23.17
N ASN A 312 -8.06 12.44 -22.96
CA ASN A 312 -8.75 11.14 -23.00
C ASN A 312 -8.17 10.10 -22.02
N GLY A 313 -7.76 10.57 -20.84
CA GLY A 313 -7.21 9.74 -19.78
C GLY A 313 -5.79 9.24 -20.04
N ARG A 314 -4.97 10.03 -20.74
CA ARG A 314 -3.57 9.70 -21.06
C ARG A 314 -2.82 9.09 -19.88
N LEU A 315 -2.91 9.70 -18.70
CA LEU A 315 -2.22 9.25 -17.49
C LEU A 315 -2.66 7.85 -17.03
N LEU A 316 -3.95 7.55 -17.10
CA LEU A 316 -4.49 6.24 -16.73
C LEU A 316 -4.04 5.16 -17.71
N LYS A 317 -3.98 5.49 -19.00
CA LYS A 317 -3.47 4.58 -20.04
C LYS A 317 -1.98 4.30 -19.87
N THR A 318 -1.18 5.33 -19.55
CA THR A 318 0.23 5.15 -19.22
C THR A 318 0.39 4.22 -18.01
N LEU A 319 -0.40 4.43 -16.94
CA LEU A 319 -0.38 3.54 -15.78
C LEU A 319 -0.77 2.09 -16.14
N ALA A 320 -1.77 1.91 -17.01
CA ALA A 320 -2.24 0.59 -17.44
C ALA A 320 -1.20 -0.14 -18.31
N ALA A 321 -0.50 0.59 -19.18
CA ALA A 321 0.49 0.03 -20.09
C ALA A 321 1.84 -0.23 -19.41
N GLU A 322 2.30 0.67 -18.54
CA GLU A 322 3.67 0.67 -18.01
C GLU A 322 3.75 0.30 -16.53
N GLY A 323 2.64 0.35 -15.79
CA GLY A 323 2.69 0.11 -14.36
C GLY A 323 2.87 -1.36 -13.97
N GLY A 324 2.53 -2.30 -14.88
CA GLY A 324 2.76 -3.73 -14.70
C GLY A 324 1.93 -4.44 -13.61
N ARG A 325 0.87 -3.83 -13.05
CA ARG A 325 0.06 -4.40 -11.94
C ARG A 325 -1.42 -4.52 -12.29
N SER A 326 -2.06 -5.44 -11.55
CA SER A 326 -3.50 -5.66 -11.59
C SER A 326 -4.28 -4.56 -10.84
N SER A 327 -3.71 -3.90 -9.82
CA SER A 327 -4.41 -2.85 -9.07
C SER A 327 -3.54 -1.67 -8.61
N TYR A 328 -4.15 -0.49 -8.60
CA TYR A 328 -3.58 0.75 -8.05
C TYR A 328 -4.62 1.50 -7.25
N VAL A 329 -4.24 1.95 -6.05
CA VAL A 329 -5.11 2.72 -5.16
C VAL A 329 -4.28 3.83 -4.53
N PHE A 330 -4.69 5.08 -4.77
CA PHE A 330 -3.98 6.28 -4.30
C PHE A 330 -4.88 7.13 -3.41
N TYR A 331 -4.25 7.90 -2.54
CA TYR A 331 -4.91 8.72 -1.53
C TYR A 331 -4.44 10.19 -1.61
N ASP A 332 -5.09 11.08 -0.86
CA ASP A 332 -4.74 12.50 -0.82
C ASP A 332 -3.29 12.76 -0.37
N ASP A 333 -2.74 11.89 0.47
CA ASP A 333 -1.35 11.96 0.94
C ASP A 333 -0.36 11.76 -0.21
N ASP A 334 -0.68 10.87 -1.17
CA ASP A 334 0.11 10.64 -2.37
C ASP A 334 0.14 11.88 -3.26
N ILE A 335 -1.01 12.49 -3.52
CA ILE A 335 -1.07 13.75 -4.28
C ILE A 335 -0.30 14.85 -3.55
N THR A 336 -0.45 14.93 -2.23
CA THR A 336 0.22 15.91 -1.40
C THR A 336 1.74 15.74 -1.42
N MET A 337 2.25 14.51 -1.51
CA MET A 337 3.67 14.20 -1.66
C MET A 337 4.26 14.80 -2.94
N TYR A 338 3.54 14.64 -4.06
CA TYR A 338 4.01 15.07 -5.38
C TYR A 338 3.54 16.47 -5.80
N ASN A 339 2.90 17.22 -4.90
CA ASN A 339 2.45 18.59 -5.17
C ASN A 339 3.60 19.60 -5.08
N LYS A 340 4.41 19.69 -6.15
CA LYS A 340 5.42 20.74 -6.38
C LYS A 340 4.94 21.63 -7.54
N GLY A 341 4.21 22.70 -7.21
CA GLY A 341 3.70 23.65 -8.22
C GLY A 341 2.32 23.33 -8.79
N GLY A 342 1.45 22.65 -8.01
CA GLY A 342 0.03 22.47 -8.33
C GLY A 342 -0.42 21.02 -8.42
N GLN A 343 -1.70 20.78 -8.09
CA GLN A 343 -2.32 19.46 -8.02
C GLN A 343 -2.40 18.76 -9.39
N LYS A 344 -2.60 19.50 -10.49
CA LYS A 344 -2.69 18.91 -11.84
C LYS A 344 -1.41 18.16 -12.23
N ARG A 345 -0.24 18.75 -11.96
CA ARG A 345 1.07 18.11 -12.20
C ARG A 345 1.44 17.08 -11.13
N ALA A 346 0.74 17.05 -10.00
CA ALA A 346 1.02 16.10 -8.93
C ALA A 346 0.62 14.67 -9.34
N ALA A 347 -0.53 14.51 -9.99
CA ALA A 347 -0.99 13.20 -10.49
C ALA A 347 -0.02 12.61 -11.52
N GLU A 348 0.46 13.41 -12.47
CA GLU A 348 1.46 12.99 -13.47
C GLU A 348 2.78 12.56 -12.80
N ARG A 349 3.29 13.34 -11.85
CA ARG A 349 4.51 12.99 -11.12
C ARG A 349 4.36 11.73 -10.26
N LEU A 350 3.20 11.54 -9.65
CA LEU A 350 2.88 10.33 -8.89
C LEU A 350 2.91 9.11 -9.81
N ILE A 351 2.20 9.14 -10.94
CA ILE A 351 2.13 8.03 -11.89
C ILE A 351 3.52 7.70 -12.46
N ASN A 352 4.29 8.72 -12.85
CA ASN A 352 5.66 8.49 -13.33
C ASN A 352 6.56 7.85 -12.26
N ALA A 353 6.41 8.26 -10.99
CA ALA A 353 7.18 7.66 -9.90
C ALA A 353 6.76 6.22 -9.57
N VAL A 354 5.50 5.85 -9.83
CA VAL A 354 4.99 4.48 -9.66
C VAL A 354 5.49 3.57 -10.78
N ILE A 355 5.61 4.09 -12.00
CA ILE A 355 6.12 3.33 -13.15
C ILE A 355 7.64 3.10 -13.04
N GLN A 356 8.37 4.10 -12.55
CA GLN A 356 9.84 4.05 -12.45
C GLN A 356 10.36 3.29 -11.21
N GLY A 357 9.50 3.02 -10.23
CA GLY A 357 9.87 2.41 -8.95
C GLY A 357 9.37 0.98 -8.83
#